data_AF-W2TB81-F1
#
_entry.id   AF-W2TB81-F1
#
_cell.length_a   1.000
_cell.length_b   1.000
_cell.length_c   1.000
_cell.angle_alpha   90.00
_cell.angle_beta   90.00
_cell.angle_gamma   90.00
#
_symmetry.space_group_name_H-M   'P 1'
#
loop_
_entity.id
_entity.type
_entity.pdbx_description
1 polymer ?
#
loop_
_entity_poly.entity_id
_entity_poly.type
_entity_poly.pdbx_seq_one_letter_code
_entity_poly.pdbx_strand_id
1 'polypeptide(L)'
;MTALLNKQATDDLIVATIALKYAQSNTVCFAHRGQVIGIGAGQQSRIHCTRLAGEKALPVLDVGHQTYEKRERGDKGLCISSS
;
A
#
# COMPACT_ATOMS: atom_id res chain seq x y z
N MET A 1 25.11 10.35 3.24
CA MET A 1 23.80 10.39 3.91
C MET A 1 22.72 10.14 2.87
N THR A 2 22.58 8.90 2.37
CA THR A 2 21.59 8.59 1.32
C THR A 2 20.97 7.24 1.64
N ALA A 3 19.85 7.24 2.36
CA ALA A 3 19.00 6.05 2.45
C ALA A 3 18.18 6.00 1.16
N LEU A 4 18.73 5.30 0.16
CA LEU A 4 18.14 5.13 -1.16
C LEU A 4 16.95 4.18 -1.05
N LEU A 5 15.74 4.68 -1.27
CA LEU A 5 14.65 3.78 -1.64
C LEU A 5 15.13 2.91 -2.80
N ASN A 6 14.90 1.60 -2.71
CA ASN A 6 15.15 0.73 -3.85
C ASN A 6 14.18 1.11 -4.98
N LYS A 7 14.55 0.81 -6.22
CA LYS A 7 13.75 1.16 -7.40
C LYS A 7 12.30 0.67 -7.27
N GLN A 8 12.10 -0.54 -6.75
CA GLN A 8 10.77 -1.13 -6.60
C GLN A 8 9.88 -0.32 -5.65
N ALA A 9 10.41 0.13 -4.52
CA ALA A 9 9.69 0.97 -3.57
C ALA A 9 9.35 2.33 -4.18
N THR A 10 10.23 2.89 -5.00
CA THR A 10 9.93 4.12 -5.75
C THR A 10 8.82 3.90 -6.78
N ASP A 11 8.85 2.80 -7.53
CA ASP A 11 7.80 2.47 -8.50
C ASP A 11 6.45 2.25 -7.80
N ASP A 12 6.45 1.53 -6.67
CA ASP A 12 5.25 1.30 -5.85
C ASP A 12 4.69 2.62 -5.28
N LEU A 13 5.56 3.55 -4.85
CA LEU A 13 5.15 4.89 -4.43
C LEU A 13 4.50 5.68 -5.56
N ILE A 14 5.07 5.64 -6.76
CA ILE A 14 4.54 6.37 -7.91
C ILE A 14 3.13 5.86 -8.24
N VAL A 15 2.97 4.54 -8.34
CA VAL A 15 1.68 3.90 -8.63
C VAL A 15 0.65 4.26 -7.56
N ALA A 16 1.02 4.11 -6.28
CA ALA A 16 0.12 4.44 -5.19
C ALA A 16 -0.25 5.94 -5.20
N THR A 17 0.69 6.83 -5.50
CA THR A 17 0.45 8.29 -5.46
C THR A 17 -0.50 8.72 -6.57
N ILE A 18 -0.33 8.14 -7.77
CA ILE A 18 -1.25 8.37 -8.89
C ILE A 18 -2.65 7.86 -8.52
N ALA A 19 -2.75 6.67 -7.92
CA ALA A 19 -4.04 6.13 -7.48
C ALA A 19 -4.72 7.03 -6.44
N LEU A 20 -3.97 7.51 -5.44
CA LEU A 20 -4.49 8.42 -4.42
C LEU A 20 -4.99 9.74 -5.02
N LYS A 21 -4.26 10.31 -5.99
CA LYS A 21 -4.60 11.60 -6.61
C LYS A 21 -6.01 11.62 -7.22
N TYR A 22 -6.47 10.48 -7.72
CA TYR A 22 -7.77 10.36 -8.40
C TYR A 22 -8.82 9.61 -7.57
N ALA A 23 -8.47 9.20 -6.33
CA ALA A 23 -9.40 8.58 -5.40
C ALA A 23 -10.05 9.63 -4.49
N GLN A 24 -11.28 9.36 -4.04
CA GLN A 24 -11.98 10.28 -3.13
C GLN A 24 -11.30 10.32 -1.75
N SER A 25 -11.01 11.52 -1.26
CA SER A 25 -10.52 11.75 0.11
C SER A 25 -11.55 11.35 1.18
N ASN A 26 -11.16 10.83 2.35
CA ASN A 26 -9.82 10.41 2.76
C ASN A 26 -9.44 9.08 2.10
N THR A 27 -8.20 8.94 1.64
CA THR A 27 -7.75 7.75 0.89
C THR A 27 -6.41 7.18 1.39
N VAL A 28 -6.30 5.86 1.39
CA VAL A 28 -5.10 5.08 1.76
C VAL A 28 -4.92 3.98 0.72
N CYS A 29 -3.70 3.82 0.22
CA CYS A 29 -3.37 2.88 -0.84
C CYS A 29 -2.16 2.04 -0.44
N PHE A 30 -2.28 0.73 -0.56
CA PHE A 30 -1.20 -0.24 -0.53
C PHE A 30 -0.82 -0.63 -1.96
N ALA A 31 0.46 -0.54 -2.29
CA ALA A 31 1.02 -0.96 -3.57
C ALA A 31 2.18 -1.94 -3.37
N HIS A 32 2.33 -2.86 -4.30
CA HIS A 32 3.41 -3.84 -4.30
C HIS A 32 3.63 -4.34 -5.73
N ARG A 33 4.89 -4.50 -6.15
CA ARG A 33 5.24 -5.03 -7.48
C ARG A 33 4.60 -4.24 -8.64
N GLY A 34 4.52 -2.91 -8.50
CA GLY A 34 3.99 -2.01 -9.53
C GLY A 34 2.46 -1.99 -9.65
N GLN A 35 1.74 -2.58 -8.70
CA GLN A 35 0.27 -2.62 -8.70
C GLN A 35 -0.32 -2.19 -7.36
N VAL A 36 -1.53 -1.62 -7.40
CA VAL A 36 -2.34 -1.40 -6.20
C VAL A 36 -2.88 -2.74 -5.73
N ILE A 37 -2.61 -3.09 -4.48
CA ILE A 37 -3.09 -4.34 -3.86
C ILE A 37 -4.23 -4.10 -2.87
N GLY A 38 -4.42 -2.86 -2.40
CA GLY A 38 -5.52 -2.50 -1.53
C GLY A 38 -5.73 -1.00 -1.49
N ILE A 39 -6.99 -0.56 -1.59
CA ILE A 39 -7.34 0.86 -1.52
C ILE A 39 -8.59 1.09 -0.67
N GLY A 40 -8.48 2.01 0.28
CA GLY A 40 -9.60 2.61 1.01
C GLY A 40 -9.78 4.03 0.50
N ALA A 41 -11.01 4.41 0.21
CA ALA A 41 -11.35 5.77 -0.24
C ALA A 41 -12.69 6.19 0.38
N GLY A 42 -12.89 7.51 0.47
CA GLY A 42 -14.14 8.11 0.95
C GLY A 42 -14.49 7.85 2.42
N GLN A 43 -13.50 7.45 3.22
CA GLN A 43 -13.74 7.20 4.64
C GLN A 43 -13.71 8.49 5.45
N GLN A 44 -14.48 8.53 6.55
CA GLN A 44 -14.53 9.67 7.46
C GLN A 44 -13.26 9.82 8.30
N SER A 45 -12.62 8.70 8.66
CA SER A 45 -11.36 8.71 9.43
C SER A 45 -10.25 8.00 8.67
N ARG A 46 -9.02 8.47 8.89
CA ARG A 46 -7.80 7.87 8.35
C ARG A 46 -7.61 6.44 8.86
N ILE A 47 -7.96 6.15 10.12
CA ILE A 47 -7.85 4.80 10.70
C ILE A 47 -8.80 3.82 10.00
N HIS A 48 -10.05 4.22 9.75
CA HIS A 48 -11.01 3.40 9.00
C HIS A 48 -10.52 3.16 7.57
N CYS A 49 -9.97 4.20 6.94
CA CYS A 49 -9.38 4.10 5.61
C CYS A 49 -8.22 3.10 5.55
N THR A 50 -7.28 3.20 6.50
CA THR A 50 -6.14 2.28 6.60
C THR A 50 -6.60 0.85 6.83
N ARG A 51 -7.57 0.62 7.72
CA ARG A 51 -8.10 -0.72 7.99
C ARG A 51 -8.75 -1.33 6.75
N LEU A 52 -9.63 -0.59 6.08
CA LEU A 52 -10.29 -1.05 4.84
C LEU A 52 -9.27 -1.35 3.74
N ALA A 53 -8.27 -0.49 3.55
CA ALA A 53 -7.22 -0.69 2.55
C ALA A 53 -6.36 -1.93 2.88
N GLY A 54 -6.05 -2.15 4.16
CA GLY A 54 -5.31 -3.31 4.64
C GLY A 54 -6.09 -4.62 4.50
N GLU A 55 -7.37 -4.62 4.87
CA GLU A 55 -8.27 -5.77 4.69
C GLU A 55 -8.34 -6.22 3.23
N LYS A 56 -8.30 -5.27 2.27
CA LYS A 56 -8.25 -5.58 0.83
C LYS A 56 -6.88 -6.09 0.36
N ALA A 57 -5.80 -5.61 0.98
CA ALA A 57 -4.44 -6.04 0.63
C ALA A 57 -4.12 -7.44 1.14
N LEU A 58 -4.68 -7.85 2.29
CA LEU A 58 -4.40 -9.13 2.93
C LEU A 58 -4.57 -10.33 1.99
N PRO A 59 -5.71 -10.53 1.29
CA PRO A 59 -5.85 -11.64 0.36
C PRO A 59 -4.76 -11.67 -0.70
N VAL A 60 -4.39 -10.53 -1.28
CA VAL A 60 -3.38 -10.44 -2.35
C VAL A 60 -1.99 -10.85 -1.86
N LEU A 61 -1.69 -10.57 -0.59
CA LEU A 61 -0.47 -11.03 0.06
C LEU A 61 -0.53 -12.52 0.43
N ASP A 62 -1.72 -13.06 0.72
CA ASP A 62 -1.94 -14.46 1.12
C ASP A 62 -2.07 -15.44 -0.07
N VAL A 63 -2.45 -15.00 -1.29
CA VAL A 63 -2.56 -15.90 -2.47
C VAL A 63 -1.18 -16.40 -2.95
N GLY A 64 -0.08 -15.88 -2.41
CA GLY A 64 1.22 -16.55 -2.46
C GLY A 64 1.42 -17.28 -1.13
N HIS A 65 1.65 -18.59 -1.13
CA HIS A 65 2.08 -19.37 0.05
C HIS A 65 3.20 -18.65 0.83
N GLN A 66 2.81 -17.82 1.79
CA GLN A 66 3.71 -16.96 2.54
C GLN A 66 2.98 -16.31 3.71
N THR A 67 2.83 -17.12 4.74
CA THR A 67 2.41 -16.70 6.07
C THR A 67 3.19 -15.46 6.53
N TYR A 68 2.50 -14.60 7.28
CA TYR A 68 2.95 -13.37 7.94
C TYR A 68 4.13 -13.54 8.93
N GLU A 69 4.83 -14.68 8.86
CA GLU A 69 6.05 -15.02 9.58
C GLU A 69 7.25 -14.43 8.83
N LYS A 70 7.67 -13.25 9.30
CA LYS A 70 9.08 -12.84 9.38
C LYS A 70 9.91 -12.93 8.08
N ARG A 71 9.36 -12.52 6.94
CA ARG A 71 10.17 -12.23 5.75
C ARG A 71 10.94 -10.92 5.91
N GLU A 72 12.18 -10.95 5.45
CA GLU A 72 13.18 -9.91 5.64
C GLU A 72 12.67 -8.52 5.22
N ARG A 73 13.27 -7.49 5.81
CA ARG A 73 12.83 -6.07 5.84
C ARG A 73 12.67 -5.41 4.46
N GLY A 74 12.85 -6.12 3.35
CA GLY A 74 12.93 -5.59 1.98
C GLY A 74 11.71 -5.76 1.08
N ASP A 75 10.76 -6.66 1.37
CA ASP A 75 9.70 -7.04 0.40
C ASP A 75 8.27 -6.89 0.97
N LYS A 76 8.07 -5.89 1.83
CA LYS A 76 6.75 -5.57 2.38
C LYS A 76 6.08 -4.55 1.46
N GLY A 77 4.86 -4.82 1.01
CA GLY A 77 4.06 -3.86 0.25
C GLY A 77 4.02 -2.49 0.93
N LEU A 78 4.06 -1.43 0.12
CA LEU A 78 4.21 -0.06 0.59
C LEU A 78 2.84 0.61 0.75
N CYS A 79 2.69 1.43 1.80
CA CYS A 79 1.44 2.11 2.12
C CYS A 79 1.64 3.64 2.11
N ILE A 80 0.73 4.35 1.45
CA ILE A 80 0.67 5.81 1.51
C ILE A 80 -0.78 6.31 1.63
N SER A 81 -0.95 7.50 2.20
CA SER A 81 -2.26 8.13 2.43
C SER A 81 -2.32 9.55 1.89
N SER A 82 -3.45 9.96 1.30
CA SER A 82 -3.75 11.37 1.01
C SER A 82 -4.88 11.88 1.88
N SER A 83 -4.75 13.15 2.28
CA SER A 83 -5.86 13.95 2.78
C SER A 83 -6.85 14.27 1.68
#